data_AF-A0A3N5XUX1-F1
#
_entry.id   AF-A0A3N5XUX1-F1
#
_cell.length_a   1.000
_cell.length_b   1.000
_cell.length_c   1.000
_cell.angle_alpha   90.00
_cell.angle_beta   90.00
_cell.angle_gamma   90.00
#
_symmetry.space_group_name_H-M   'P 1'
#
loop_
_entity.id
_entity.type
_entity.pdbx_description
1 polymer ?
#
loop_
_entity_poly.entity_id
_entity_poly.type
_entity_poly.pdbx_seq_one_letter_code
_entity_poly.pdbx_strand_id
1 'polypeptide(L)'
;MKRAAVLGSGVVGQVLSDGLLKHGYEVMRGTRQPDKLAAWRDGAGPGASLGTFADAARFGDLVVLAVKGTAAEAIVDQCGPDALVNKTVIDTTNPLADAPPVNGVVRFFTTLDESLLERLQRRAPGAHLVKAFSCVGNTLMVNPRLAGGPPTMFICGNHAGAKAEVTGVLDQFGWETADMGLAEAARAIEPLCILWCIPGFLHNRWSHAFKLLDR
;
A
#
# COMPACT_ATOMS: atom_id res chain seq x y z
N MET A 1 13.49 -1.98 17.83
CA MET A 1 12.66 -1.08 16.99
C MET A 1 12.18 -1.90 15.79
N LYS A 2 10.94 -1.75 15.30
CA LYS A 2 10.49 -2.51 14.13
C LYS A 2 11.06 -1.88 12.85
N ARG A 3 11.56 -2.70 11.92
CA ARG A 3 12.09 -2.21 10.63
C ARG A 3 11.04 -2.36 9.54
N ALA A 4 10.78 -1.29 8.81
CA ALA A 4 9.88 -1.30 7.68
C ALA A 4 10.59 -0.87 6.40
N ALA A 5 10.29 -1.55 5.31
CA ALA A 5 10.72 -1.18 3.98
C ALA A 5 9.55 -0.55 3.22
N VAL A 6 9.77 0.57 2.56
CA VAL A 6 8.77 1.15 1.65
C VAL A 6 9.33 1.19 0.25
N LEU A 7 8.83 0.30 -0.61
CA LEU A 7 9.24 0.18 -2.00
C LEU A 7 8.49 1.23 -2.81
N GLY A 8 9.15 2.31 -3.20
CA GLY A 8 8.55 3.35 -4.02
C GLY A 8 8.99 4.78 -3.66
N SER A 9 9.31 5.55 -4.68
CA SER A 9 9.71 6.96 -4.55
C SER A 9 8.56 7.95 -4.65
N GLY A 10 7.33 7.49 -4.94
CA GLY A 10 6.15 8.35 -5.11
C GLY A 10 5.58 8.88 -3.79
N VAL A 11 4.55 9.72 -3.90
CA VAL A 11 3.89 10.39 -2.76
C VAL A 11 3.32 9.39 -1.75
N VAL A 12 2.69 8.30 -2.21
CA VAL A 12 2.21 7.22 -1.33
C VAL A 12 3.36 6.63 -0.51
N GLY A 13 4.48 6.31 -1.15
CA GLY A 13 5.66 5.78 -0.47
C GLY A 13 6.24 6.77 0.55
N GLN A 14 6.25 8.06 0.24
CA GLN A 14 6.67 9.09 1.19
C GLN A 14 5.73 9.16 2.41
N VAL A 15 4.42 9.31 2.19
CA VAL A 15 3.44 9.44 3.27
C VAL A 15 3.46 8.25 4.22
N LEU A 16 3.51 7.03 3.69
CA LEU A 16 3.56 5.82 4.51
C LEU A 16 4.89 5.68 5.25
N SER A 17 6.01 6.11 4.64
CA SER A 17 7.31 6.15 5.33
C SER A 17 7.30 7.12 6.50
N ASP A 18 6.79 8.34 6.27
CA ASP A 18 6.71 9.39 7.29
C ASP A 18 5.77 8.96 8.44
N GLY A 19 4.66 8.29 8.10
CA GLY A 19 3.76 7.69 9.09
C GLY A 19 4.46 6.62 9.94
N LEU A 20 5.13 5.66 9.31
CA LEU A 20 5.86 4.60 10.02
C LEU A 20 6.94 5.18 10.95
N LEU A 21 7.72 6.15 10.48
CA LEU A 21 8.73 6.86 11.30
C LEU A 21 8.09 7.54 12.52
N LYS A 22 6.97 8.25 12.32
CA LYS A 22 6.23 8.90 13.41
C LYS A 22 5.76 7.91 14.48
N HIS A 23 5.46 6.67 14.08
CA HIS A 23 5.04 5.59 14.97
C HIS A 23 6.20 4.70 15.46
N GLY A 24 7.45 5.17 15.31
CA GLY A 24 8.63 4.56 15.95
C GLY A 24 9.25 3.40 15.17
N TYR A 25 8.99 3.29 13.86
CA TYR A 25 9.69 2.35 13.00
C TYR A 25 11.02 2.94 12.53
N GLU A 26 11.99 2.08 12.27
CA GLU A 26 13.10 2.42 11.39
C GLU A 26 12.67 2.11 9.94
N VAL A 27 12.87 3.05 9.02
CA VAL A 27 12.34 2.96 7.66
C VAL A 27 13.44 3.05 6.62
N MET A 28 13.43 2.13 5.67
CA MET A 28 14.20 2.24 4.44
C MET A 28 13.28 2.43 3.23
N ARG A 29 13.47 3.50 2.47
CA ARG A 29 12.80 3.66 1.17
C ARG A 29 13.63 3.02 0.07
N GLY A 30 13.03 2.03 -0.60
CA GLY A 30 13.58 1.37 -1.78
C GLY A 30 13.24 2.14 -3.06
N THR A 31 14.24 2.42 -3.88
CA THR A 31 14.06 3.11 -5.17
C THR A 31 15.17 2.72 -6.16
N ARG A 32 14.94 2.99 -7.45
CA ARG A 32 15.98 2.84 -8.50
C ARG A 32 17.06 3.91 -8.42
N GLN A 33 16.76 5.05 -7.80
CA GLN A 33 17.65 6.22 -7.75
C GLN A 33 17.65 6.80 -6.32
N PRO A 34 18.36 6.16 -5.37
CA PRO A 34 18.39 6.59 -3.96
C PRO A 34 18.78 8.05 -3.79
N ASP A 35 19.75 8.55 -4.56
CA ASP A 35 20.24 9.92 -4.45
C ASP A 35 19.15 10.98 -4.64
N LYS A 36 18.11 10.70 -5.44
CA LYS A 36 16.99 11.61 -5.63
C LYS A 36 16.10 11.79 -4.40
N LEU A 37 16.25 10.92 -3.41
CA LEU A 37 15.48 10.96 -2.16
C LEU A 37 16.32 11.46 -0.98
N ALA A 38 17.57 11.90 -1.20
CA ALA A 38 18.47 12.36 -0.14
C ALA A 38 17.83 13.46 0.73
N ALA A 39 17.18 14.44 0.10
CA ALA A 39 16.47 15.51 0.81
C ALA A 39 15.35 15.00 1.73
N TRP A 40 14.63 13.94 1.32
CA TRP A 40 13.64 13.29 2.19
C TRP A 40 14.31 12.64 3.39
N ARG A 41 15.38 11.85 3.19
CA ARG A 41 16.12 11.18 4.27
C ARG A 41 16.63 12.19 5.29
N ASP A 42 17.27 13.25 4.81
CA ASP A 42 17.89 14.26 5.66
C ASP A 42 16.84 15.03 6.49
N GLY A 43 15.64 15.24 5.93
CA GLY A 43 14.51 15.83 6.66
C GLY A 43 13.74 14.87 7.57
N ALA A 44 13.78 13.56 7.30
CA ALA A 44 12.99 12.55 8.00
C ALA A 44 13.61 12.07 9.34
N GLY A 45 14.89 12.38 9.58
CA GLY A 45 15.58 12.11 10.84
C GLY A 45 16.29 10.73 10.89
N PRO A 46 16.85 10.36 12.05
CA PRO A 46 17.83 9.26 12.15
C PRO A 46 17.26 7.87 11.88
N GLY A 47 15.95 7.67 11.95
CA GLY A 47 15.29 6.41 11.61
C GLY A 47 15.12 6.19 10.11
N ALA A 48 15.45 7.16 9.26
CA ALA A 48 15.23 7.11 7.83
C ALA A 48 16.50 6.72 7.05
N SER A 49 16.35 5.79 6.11
CA SER A 49 17.43 5.34 5.23
C SER A 49 16.94 5.11 3.80
N LEU A 50 17.89 5.00 2.87
CA LEU A 50 17.63 4.83 1.44
C LEU A 50 18.44 3.66 0.91
N GLY A 51 17.87 2.93 -0.05
CA GLY A 51 18.56 1.83 -0.70
C GLY A 51 17.89 1.44 -2.02
N THR A 52 18.44 0.43 -2.68
CA THR A 52 17.76 -0.23 -3.80
C THR A 52 16.52 -0.98 -3.31
N PHE A 53 15.69 -1.48 -4.23
CA PHE A 53 14.56 -2.34 -3.83
C PHE A 53 15.01 -3.60 -3.11
N ALA A 54 16.14 -4.21 -3.52
CA ALA A 54 16.71 -5.36 -2.84
C ALA A 54 17.22 -5.02 -1.44
N ASP A 55 17.88 -3.88 -1.25
CA ASP A 55 18.36 -3.44 0.07
C ASP A 55 17.19 -3.20 1.02
N ALA A 56 16.17 -2.46 0.56
CA ALA A 56 14.97 -2.20 1.34
C ALA A 56 14.23 -3.50 1.69
N ALA A 57 14.01 -4.38 0.71
CA ALA A 57 13.34 -5.66 0.95
C ALA A 57 14.08 -6.53 1.98
N ARG A 58 15.42 -6.53 1.99
CA ARG A 58 16.20 -7.24 3.01
C ARG A 58 16.12 -6.56 4.39
N PHE A 59 16.13 -5.24 4.41
CA PHE A 59 16.10 -4.43 5.63
C PHE A 59 14.79 -4.60 6.43
N GLY A 60 13.63 -4.48 5.76
CA GLY A 60 12.34 -4.44 6.42
C GLY A 60 11.87 -5.82 6.88
N ASP A 61 11.36 -5.91 8.10
CA ASP A 61 10.60 -7.07 8.58
C ASP A 61 9.13 -6.97 8.09
N LEU A 62 8.62 -5.74 8.00
CA LEU A 62 7.40 -5.35 7.30
C LEU A 62 7.77 -4.64 5.99
N VAL A 63 7.11 -4.98 4.88
CA VAL A 63 7.35 -4.34 3.57
C VAL A 63 6.07 -3.68 3.07
N VAL A 64 6.18 -2.48 2.49
CA VAL A 64 5.09 -1.75 1.85
C VAL A 64 5.42 -1.60 0.38
N LEU A 65 4.58 -2.15 -0.50
CA LEU A 65 4.70 -2.04 -1.95
C LEU A 65 3.90 -0.81 -2.43
N ALA A 66 4.58 0.32 -2.57
CA ALA A 66 4.01 1.64 -2.89
C ALA A 66 4.48 2.15 -4.27
N VAL A 67 4.28 1.34 -5.31
CA VAL A 67 4.67 1.63 -6.69
C VAL A 67 3.46 1.72 -7.63
N LYS A 68 3.69 2.14 -8.88
CA LYS A 68 2.66 2.08 -9.92
C LYS A 68 2.27 0.61 -10.14
N GLY A 69 0.98 0.31 -10.26
CA GLY A 69 0.49 -1.07 -10.43
C GLY A 69 1.13 -1.80 -11.60
N THR A 70 1.32 -1.13 -12.74
CA THR A 70 1.99 -1.71 -13.93
C THR A 70 3.48 -2.03 -13.71
N ALA A 71 4.10 -1.52 -12.66
CA ALA A 71 5.48 -1.82 -12.29
C ALA A 71 5.59 -2.81 -11.12
N ALA A 72 4.48 -3.13 -10.43
CA ALA A 72 4.49 -3.86 -9.16
C ALA A 72 5.19 -5.22 -9.26
N GLU A 73 4.84 -6.03 -10.26
CA GLU A 73 5.43 -7.35 -10.46
C GLU A 73 6.94 -7.29 -10.75
N ALA A 74 7.37 -6.31 -11.56
CA ALA A 74 8.79 -6.11 -11.87
C ALA A 74 9.59 -5.62 -10.64
N ILE A 75 8.96 -4.86 -9.74
CA ILE A 75 9.60 -4.44 -8.49
C ILE A 75 9.70 -5.59 -7.49
N VAL A 76 8.68 -6.45 -7.42
CA VAL A 76 8.74 -7.70 -6.65
C VAL A 76 9.92 -8.57 -7.13
N ASP A 77 10.11 -8.72 -8.45
CA ASP A 77 11.28 -9.45 -8.98
C ASP A 77 12.61 -8.80 -8.56
N GLN A 78 12.69 -7.47 -8.61
CA GLN A 78 13.90 -6.72 -8.25
C GLN A 78 14.26 -6.78 -6.77
N CYS A 79 13.33 -7.19 -5.89
CA CYS A 79 13.64 -7.44 -4.49
C CYS A 79 14.57 -8.66 -4.32
N GLY A 80 14.55 -9.59 -5.28
CA GLY A 80 15.26 -10.86 -5.22
C GLY A 80 14.39 -11.99 -4.64
N PRO A 81 14.71 -13.25 -4.95
CA PRO A 81 13.82 -14.39 -4.74
C PRO A 81 13.46 -14.65 -3.28
N ASP A 82 14.41 -14.43 -2.36
CA ASP A 82 14.26 -14.77 -0.94
C ASP A 82 13.94 -13.56 -0.06
N ALA A 83 14.05 -12.33 -0.59
CA ALA A 83 14.02 -11.14 0.23
C ALA A 83 12.66 -10.87 0.91
N LEU A 84 11.58 -11.42 0.35
CA LEU A 84 10.21 -11.28 0.85
C LEU A 84 9.67 -12.55 1.53
N VAL A 85 10.44 -13.64 1.57
CA VAL A 85 10.00 -14.92 2.14
C VAL A 85 9.69 -14.78 3.63
N ASN A 86 8.53 -15.27 4.05
CA ASN A 86 7.97 -15.19 5.40
C ASN A 86 7.73 -13.77 5.92
N LYS A 87 7.76 -12.74 5.05
CA LYS A 87 7.52 -11.35 5.44
C LYS A 87 6.10 -10.91 5.13
N THR A 88 5.56 -10.07 6.00
CA THR A 88 4.33 -9.32 5.71
C THR A 88 4.62 -8.26 4.65
N VAL A 89 3.85 -8.29 3.55
CA VAL A 89 3.96 -7.30 2.47
C VAL A 89 2.60 -6.60 2.30
N ILE A 90 2.52 -5.33 2.65
CA ILE A 90 1.36 -4.48 2.41
C ILE A 90 1.35 -4.07 0.93
N ASP A 91 0.39 -4.57 0.17
CA ASP A 91 0.13 -4.16 -1.20
C ASP A 91 -0.81 -2.96 -1.24
N THR A 92 -0.27 -1.80 -1.60
CA THR A 92 -1.04 -0.54 -1.76
C THR A 92 -1.34 -0.22 -3.22
N THR A 93 -1.05 -1.14 -4.15
CA THR A 93 -1.11 -0.85 -5.58
C THR A 93 -2.55 -0.93 -6.11
N ASN A 94 -2.79 -0.24 -7.22
CA ASN A 94 -4.03 -0.36 -7.99
C ASN A 94 -3.67 -0.73 -9.44
N PRO A 95 -4.38 -1.67 -10.09
CA PRO A 95 -4.08 -2.11 -11.45
C PRO A 95 -4.59 -1.14 -12.53
N LEU A 96 -4.34 0.16 -12.36
CA LEU A 96 -4.74 1.19 -13.31
C LEU A 96 -4.05 0.98 -14.66
N ALA A 97 -4.86 0.89 -15.72
CA ALA A 97 -4.38 0.87 -17.09
C ALA A 97 -3.89 2.27 -17.52
N ASP A 98 -2.96 2.30 -18.46
CA ASP A 98 -2.45 3.55 -19.05
C ASP A 98 -3.42 4.10 -20.10
N ALA A 99 -4.62 4.46 -19.64
CA ALA A 99 -5.68 5.04 -20.45
C ALA A 99 -6.39 6.16 -19.65
N PRO A 100 -6.86 7.23 -20.32
CA PRO A 100 -7.63 8.27 -19.66
C PRO A 100 -8.96 7.70 -19.12
N PRO A 101 -9.49 8.24 -18.00
CA PRO A 101 -10.80 7.85 -17.51
C PRO A 101 -11.91 8.26 -18.48
N VAL A 102 -13.00 7.49 -18.51
CA VAL A 102 -14.23 7.83 -19.25
C VAL A 102 -15.29 8.21 -18.23
N ASN A 103 -15.76 9.46 -18.25
CA ASN A 103 -16.71 9.98 -17.26
C ASN A 103 -16.26 9.75 -15.80
N GLY A 104 -14.96 9.93 -15.54
CA GLY A 104 -14.35 9.71 -14.22
C GLY A 104 -14.08 8.25 -13.84
N VAL A 105 -14.53 7.29 -14.65
CA VAL A 105 -14.29 5.86 -14.45
C VAL A 105 -12.92 5.50 -15.03
N VAL A 106 -11.98 5.12 -14.17
CA VAL A 106 -10.67 4.60 -14.57
C VAL A 106 -10.77 3.14 -15.01
N ARG A 107 -9.90 2.73 -15.93
CA ARG A 107 -9.83 1.35 -16.43
C ARG A 107 -8.73 0.58 -15.72
N PHE A 108 -8.99 -0.68 -15.40
CA PHE A 108 -7.97 -1.60 -14.91
C PHE A 108 -7.36 -2.45 -16.03
N PHE A 109 -6.11 -2.88 -15.87
CA PHE A 109 -5.48 -3.88 -16.74
C PHE A 109 -5.76 -5.33 -16.28
N THR A 110 -6.31 -5.50 -15.07
CA THR A 110 -6.85 -6.76 -14.55
C THR A 110 -8.35 -6.90 -14.90
N THR A 111 -8.93 -8.05 -14.62
CA THR A 111 -10.36 -8.34 -14.79
C THR A 111 -11.02 -8.60 -13.43
N LEU A 112 -12.33 -8.88 -13.41
CA LEU A 112 -13.04 -9.23 -12.18
C LEU A 112 -12.66 -10.61 -11.64
N ASP A 113 -12.05 -11.47 -12.47
CA ASP A 113 -11.70 -12.84 -12.10
C ASP A 113 -10.32 -12.96 -11.46
N GLU A 114 -9.50 -11.91 -11.51
CA GLU A 114 -8.13 -11.93 -11.01
C GLU A 114 -7.64 -10.53 -10.64
N SER A 115 -7.27 -10.34 -9.38
CA SER A 115 -6.71 -9.09 -8.84
C SER A 115 -5.20 -8.97 -9.07
N LEU A 116 -4.65 -7.76 -8.90
CA LEU A 116 -3.20 -7.57 -8.89
C LEU A 116 -2.55 -8.23 -7.66
N LEU A 117 -3.22 -8.23 -6.51
CA LEU A 117 -2.75 -8.96 -5.32
C LEU A 117 -2.51 -10.45 -5.63
N GLU A 118 -3.44 -11.11 -6.31
CA GLU A 118 -3.30 -12.53 -6.67
C GLU A 118 -2.12 -12.78 -7.61
N ARG A 119 -1.88 -11.89 -8.58
CA ARG A 119 -0.69 -11.96 -9.45
C ARG A 119 0.58 -11.84 -8.63
N LEU A 120 0.65 -10.86 -7.73
CA LEU A 120 1.79 -10.63 -6.85
C LEU A 120 2.04 -11.84 -5.92
N GLN A 121 0.99 -12.44 -5.38
CA GLN A 121 1.09 -13.62 -4.52
C GLN A 121 1.63 -14.85 -5.25
N ARG A 122 1.25 -15.06 -6.52
CA ARG A 122 1.85 -16.12 -7.34
C ARG A 122 3.30 -15.83 -7.71
N ARG A 123 3.65 -14.54 -7.90
CA ARG A 123 5.02 -14.12 -8.21
C ARG A 123 5.96 -14.31 -7.01
N ALA A 124 5.48 -14.04 -5.81
CA ALA A 124 6.22 -14.18 -4.55
C ALA A 124 5.49 -15.12 -3.57
N PRO A 125 5.48 -16.44 -3.84
CA PRO A 125 4.68 -17.40 -3.07
C PRO A 125 5.09 -17.50 -1.59
N GLY A 126 6.34 -17.17 -1.25
CA GLY A 126 6.80 -17.12 0.14
C GLY A 126 6.43 -15.84 0.89
N ALA A 127 5.96 -14.79 0.20
CA ALA A 127 5.55 -13.55 0.85
C ALA A 127 4.12 -13.67 1.40
N HIS A 128 3.85 -12.98 2.50
CA HIS A 128 2.52 -12.88 3.08
C HIS A 128 1.89 -11.55 2.68
N LEU A 129 1.33 -11.50 1.47
CA LEU A 129 0.73 -10.27 0.94
C LEU A 129 -0.61 -9.96 1.61
N VAL A 130 -0.81 -8.69 1.90
CA VAL A 130 -2.06 -8.13 2.44
C VAL A 130 -2.43 -6.88 1.65
N LYS A 131 -3.62 -6.86 1.05
CA LYS A 131 -4.15 -5.64 0.41
C LYS A 131 -4.50 -4.62 1.48
N ALA A 132 -4.03 -3.39 1.35
CA ALA A 132 -4.49 -2.26 2.16
C ALA A 132 -4.18 -0.92 1.45
N PHE A 133 -4.77 0.17 1.89
CA PHE A 133 -4.56 1.54 1.39
C PHE A 133 -4.90 1.79 -0.10
N SER A 134 -5.34 0.79 -0.85
CA SER A 134 -5.64 0.94 -2.28
C SER A 134 -6.90 1.76 -2.58
N CYS A 135 -7.77 1.99 -1.58
CA CYS A 135 -9.08 2.63 -1.72
C CYS A 135 -9.17 4.05 -1.12
N VAL A 136 -8.03 4.73 -0.91
CA VAL A 136 -7.98 6.09 -0.35
C VAL A 136 -6.86 6.93 -0.96
N GLY A 137 -7.03 8.26 -0.95
CA GLY A 137 -5.98 9.21 -1.30
C GLY A 137 -4.85 9.27 -0.28
N ASN A 138 -3.63 9.54 -0.76
CA ASN A 138 -2.42 9.61 0.07
C ASN A 138 -2.56 10.52 1.30
N THR A 139 -3.26 11.65 1.17
CA THR A 139 -3.44 12.64 2.26
C THR A 139 -4.22 12.12 3.46
N LEU A 140 -4.92 10.99 3.31
CA LEU A 140 -5.73 10.37 4.35
C LEU A 140 -5.17 9.02 4.81
N MET A 141 -4.06 8.53 4.24
CA MET A 141 -3.52 7.21 4.58
C MET A 141 -3.05 7.11 6.04
N VAL A 142 -2.64 8.22 6.66
CA VAL A 142 -2.11 8.24 8.03
C VAL A 142 -2.90 9.23 8.88
N ASN A 143 -3.53 8.72 9.93
CA ASN A 143 -4.34 9.47 10.91
C ASN A 143 -5.43 10.35 10.25
N PRO A 144 -6.32 9.79 9.39
CA PRO A 144 -7.38 10.55 8.74
C PRO A 144 -8.33 11.18 9.76
N ARG A 145 -8.77 12.41 9.48
CA ARG A 145 -9.79 13.12 10.28
C ARG A 145 -10.95 13.53 9.38
N LEU A 146 -12.05 12.79 9.48
CA LEU A 146 -13.26 13.00 8.68
C LEU A 146 -14.46 13.19 9.61
N ALA A 147 -15.48 13.90 9.14
CA ALA A 147 -16.67 14.21 9.95
C ALA A 147 -17.43 12.97 10.42
N GLY A 148 -17.38 11.86 9.66
CA GLY A 148 -18.00 10.58 10.01
C GLY A 148 -17.18 9.69 10.95
N GLY A 149 -16.14 10.22 11.58
CA GLY A 149 -15.21 9.47 12.41
C GLY A 149 -14.12 8.75 11.60
N PRO A 150 -13.40 7.79 12.22
CA PRO A 150 -12.39 7.00 11.54
C PRO A 150 -12.99 6.25 10.34
N PRO A 151 -12.43 6.35 9.13
CA PRO A 151 -12.88 5.55 8.01
C PRO A 151 -12.47 4.07 8.14
N THR A 152 -13.05 3.22 7.31
CA THR A 152 -12.77 1.79 7.31
C THR A 152 -11.75 1.44 6.22
N MET A 153 -10.68 0.76 6.61
CA MET A 153 -9.74 0.13 5.70
C MET A 153 -10.16 -1.32 5.47
N PHE A 154 -10.49 -1.64 4.23
CA PHE A 154 -10.75 -3.02 3.82
C PHE A 154 -9.42 -3.72 3.54
N ILE A 155 -9.19 -4.86 4.18
CA ILE A 155 -7.99 -5.66 3.97
C ILE A 155 -8.35 -7.08 3.54
N CYS A 156 -7.42 -7.76 2.87
CA CYS A 156 -7.50 -9.19 2.62
C CYS A 156 -6.10 -9.78 2.41
N GLY A 157 -5.97 -11.09 2.57
CA GLY A 157 -4.69 -11.79 2.43
C GLY A 157 -4.75 -13.20 2.99
N ASN A 158 -3.85 -14.06 2.53
CA ASN A 158 -3.92 -15.50 2.82
C ASN A 158 -3.36 -15.90 4.19
N HIS A 159 -2.54 -15.04 4.80
CA HIS A 159 -1.85 -15.34 6.06
C HIS A 159 -2.46 -14.55 7.22
N ALA A 160 -3.06 -15.24 8.18
CA ALA A 160 -3.74 -14.63 9.32
C ALA A 160 -2.82 -13.74 10.16
N GLY A 161 -1.58 -14.19 10.43
CA GLY A 161 -0.61 -13.39 11.20
C GLY A 161 -0.20 -12.09 10.50
N ALA A 162 -0.15 -12.10 9.16
CA ALA A 162 0.19 -10.91 8.39
C ALA A 162 -0.96 -9.91 8.39
N LYS A 163 -2.20 -10.38 8.26
CA LYS A 163 -3.39 -9.53 8.40
C LYS A 163 -3.48 -8.90 9.80
N ALA A 164 -3.15 -9.66 10.85
CA ALA A 164 -3.08 -9.14 12.22
C ALA A 164 -1.99 -8.07 12.38
N GLU A 165 -0.80 -8.27 11.79
CA GLU A 165 0.26 -7.26 11.80
C GLU A 165 -0.18 -5.98 11.07
N VAL A 166 -0.81 -6.10 9.89
CA VAL A 166 -1.35 -4.97 9.15
C VAL A 166 -2.46 -4.25 9.91
N THR A 167 -3.33 -4.99 10.62
CA THR A 167 -4.34 -4.40 11.51
C THR A 167 -3.68 -3.52 12.57
N GLY A 168 -2.61 -3.99 13.20
CA GLY A 168 -1.87 -3.19 14.19
C GLY A 168 -1.23 -1.92 13.60
N VAL A 169 -0.82 -1.93 12.32
CA VAL A 169 -0.36 -0.72 11.62
C VAL A 169 -1.54 0.23 11.37
N LEU A 170 -2.69 -0.30 10.95
CA LEU A 170 -3.90 0.48 10.69
C LEU A 170 -4.45 1.14 11.96
N ASP A 171 -4.41 0.45 13.09
CA ASP A 171 -4.78 0.99 14.41
C ASP A 171 -3.90 2.21 14.76
N GLN A 172 -2.58 2.09 14.57
CA GLN A 172 -1.64 3.20 14.77
C GLN A 172 -1.93 4.36 13.81
N PHE A 173 -2.35 4.05 12.59
CA PHE A 173 -2.66 5.03 11.55
C PHE A 173 -4.09 5.57 11.67
N GLY A 174 -4.85 5.23 12.72
CA GLY A 174 -6.17 5.79 13.00
C GLY A 174 -7.27 5.30 12.07
N TRP A 175 -7.13 4.07 11.56
CA TRP A 175 -8.14 3.40 10.73
C TRP A 175 -8.90 2.35 11.53
N GLU A 176 -10.17 2.16 11.21
CA GLU A 176 -10.86 0.91 11.55
C GLU A 176 -10.53 -0.14 10.49
N THR A 177 -10.32 -1.38 10.90
CA THR A 177 -9.97 -2.47 9.98
C THR A 177 -11.17 -3.38 9.74
N ALA A 178 -11.45 -3.67 8.49
CA ALA A 178 -12.41 -4.70 8.09
C ALA A 178 -11.72 -5.77 7.23
N ASP A 179 -11.55 -6.96 7.79
CA ASP A 179 -10.93 -8.11 7.12
C ASP A 179 -11.94 -8.84 6.23
N MET A 180 -11.72 -8.82 4.93
CA MET A 180 -12.57 -9.42 3.90
C MET A 180 -12.15 -10.87 3.55
N GLY A 181 -11.23 -11.46 4.30
CA GLY A 181 -10.81 -12.85 4.16
C GLY A 181 -9.54 -13.03 3.32
N LEU A 182 -9.61 -13.91 2.33
CA LEU A 182 -8.47 -14.37 1.51
C LEU A 182 -8.20 -13.44 0.32
N ALA A 183 -7.10 -13.68 -0.40
CA ALA A 183 -6.60 -12.83 -1.45
C ALA A 183 -7.63 -12.53 -2.56
N GLU A 184 -8.57 -13.43 -2.83
CA GLU A 184 -9.64 -13.24 -3.83
C GLU A 184 -10.52 -12.04 -3.53
N ALA A 185 -10.66 -11.63 -2.27
CA ALA A 185 -11.41 -10.42 -1.91
C ALA A 185 -10.76 -9.14 -2.47
N ALA A 186 -9.48 -9.17 -2.87
CA ALA A 186 -8.85 -8.05 -3.55
C ALA A 186 -9.52 -7.71 -4.89
N ARG A 187 -10.19 -8.69 -5.54
CA ARG A 187 -11.00 -8.47 -6.75
C ARG A 187 -12.13 -7.46 -6.50
N ALA A 188 -12.62 -7.36 -5.26
CA ALA A 188 -13.64 -6.40 -4.84
C ALA A 188 -13.04 -5.14 -4.18
N ILE A 189 -11.94 -5.27 -3.42
CA ILE A 189 -11.28 -4.13 -2.76
C ILE A 189 -10.61 -3.21 -3.79
N GLU A 190 -9.94 -3.73 -4.81
CA GLU A 190 -9.25 -2.91 -5.83
C GLU A 190 -10.23 -1.96 -6.56
N PRO A 191 -11.42 -2.40 -7.04
CA PRO A 191 -12.42 -1.51 -7.63
C PRO A 191 -12.93 -0.37 -6.74
N LEU A 192 -12.76 -0.41 -5.42
CA LEU A 192 -13.06 0.74 -4.57
C LEU A 192 -12.22 1.97 -4.97
N CYS A 193 -11.03 1.78 -5.52
CA CYS A 193 -10.24 2.85 -6.13
C CYS A 193 -11.00 3.55 -7.26
N ILE A 194 -11.73 2.80 -8.09
CA ILE A 194 -12.56 3.37 -9.18
C ILE A 194 -13.65 4.25 -8.58
N LEU A 195 -14.37 3.75 -7.57
CA LEU A 195 -15.41 4.51 -6.88
C LEU A 195 -14.85 5.78 -6.22
N TRP A 196 -13.65 5.70 -5.64
CA TRP A 196 -12.97 6.85 -5.04
C TRP A 196 -12.53 7.88 -6.09
N CYS A 197 -12.09 7.43 -7.27
CA CYS A 197 -11.62 8.30 -8.34
C CYS A 197 -12.74 9.11 -9.01
N ILE A 198 -13.95 8.53 -9.18
CA ILE A 198 -15.07 9.16 -9.89
C ILE A 198 -15.38 10.59 -9.38
N PRO A 199 -15.70 10.82 -8.10
CA PRO A 199 -15.98 12.17 -7.60
C PRO A 199 -14.74 13.09 -7.63
N GLY A 200 -13.53 12.51 -7.59
CA GLY A 200 -12.28 13.23 -7.81
C GLY A 200 -12.20 13.82 -9.23
N PHE A 201 -12.42 12.99 -10.25
CA PHE A 201 -12.38 13.43 -11.65
C PHE A 201 -13.56 14.33 -12.03
N LEU A 202 -14.78 14.00 -11.58
CA LEU A 202 -15.98 14.73 -11.97
C LEU A 202 -16.12 16.07 -11.23
N HIS A 203 -15.65 16.15 -9.98
CA HIS A 203 -16.00 17.26 -9.08
C HIS A 203 -14.81 17.76 -8.24
N ASN A 204 -13.58 17.31 -8.49
CA ASN A 204 -12.39 17.64 -7.71
C ASN A 204 -12.51 17.27 -6.21
N ARG A 205 -13.32 16.25 -5.89
CA ARG A 205 -13.57 15.81 -4.50
C ARG A 205 -12.67 14.63 -4.12
N TRP A 206 -11.38 14.91 -3.90
CA TRP A 206 -10.38 13.87 -3.57
C TRP A 206 -10.28 13.52 -2.07
N SER A 207 -10.85 14.34 -1.18
CA SER A 207 -10.73 14.18 0.27
C SER A 207 -11.91 13.44 0.89
N HIS A 208 -12.09 12.17 0.51
CA HIS A 208 -13.10 11.28 1.10
C HIS A 208 -12.55 9.86 1.26
N ALA A 209 -13.23 9.05 2.07
CA ALA A 209 -12.93 7.65 2.32
C ALA A 209 -14.23 6.88 2.57
N PHE A 210 -14.16 5.56 2.49
CA PHE A 210 -15.29 4.67 2.75
C PHE A 210 -15.42 4.33 4.23
N LYS A 211 -16.64 4.00 4.65
CA LYS A 211 -16.97 3.58 6.01
C LYS A 211 -17.90 2.37 5.90
N LEU A 212 -17.53 1.27 6.55
CA LEU A 212 -18.42 0.14 6.78
C LEU A 212 -19.21 0.41 8.06
N LEU A 213 -20.53 0.29 8.01
CA LEU A 213 -21.39 0.42 9.17
C LEU A 213 -21.89 -0.98 9.52
N ASP A 214 -21.49 -1.49 10.67
CA ASP A 214 -22.00 -2.71 11.29
C ASP A 214 -23.11 -2.39 12.31
N ARG A 215 -23.80 -3.43 12.77
CA ARG A 215 -24.93 -3.34 13.71
C ARG A 215 -24.53 -3.73 15.11
#